data_AF-A0A935NWQ1-F1
#
_entry.id   AF-A0A935NWQ1-F1
#
_cell.length_a   1.000
_cell.length_b   1.000
_cell.length_c   1.000
_cell.angle_alpha   90.00
_cell.angle_beta   90.00
_cell.angle_gamma   90.00
#
_symmetry.space_group_name_H-M   'P 1'
#
loop_
_entity.id
_entity.type
_entity.pdbx_description
1 polymer ?
#
loop_
_entity_poly.entity_id
_entity_poly.type
_entity_poly.pdbx_seq_one_letter_code
_entity_poly.pdbx_strand_id
1 'polypeptide(L)'
;MPAPGAGGALLLDERLDAAGQAHRLVLRLAAAHAEPALLLEEDGEVLGALSTLAVRTVMQRYGRALDAEVPLGGDCLQLAGAVLRRLRHRAAVDAIGRDYLVWDEAGQDPLAALCAAVAAPLRHLAAARRG
;
A
#
# COMPACT_ATOMS: atom_id res chain seq x y z
N MET A 1 7.71 22.11 -9.79
CA MET A 1 8.32 20.88 -9.22
C MET A 1 7.78 20.72 -7.80
N PRO A 2 7.00 19.68 -7.48
CA PRO A 2 6.63 19.41 -6.09
C PRO A 2 7.88 18.95 -5.32
N ALA A 3 8.02 19.42 -4.08
CA ALA A 3 9.18 19.14 -3.23
C ALA A 3 9.29 17.65 -2.87
N PRO A 4 10.51 17.08 -2.76
CA PRO A 4 10.71 15.77 -2.16
C PRO A 4 10.43 15.86 -0.66
N GLY A 5 9.51 15.03 -0.14
CA GLY A 5 9.42 14.77 1.31
C GLY A 5 8.16 15.20 2.07
N ALA A 6 7.05 15.57 1.42
CA ALA A 6 5.76 15.52 2.11
C ALA A 6 5.35 14.05 2.24
N GLY A 7 5.63 13.44 3.40
CA GLY A 7 5.46 12.01 3.68
C GLY A 7 4.07 11.49 3.30
N GLY A 8 3.98 10.87 2.12
CA GLY A 8 2.74 10.29 1.61
C GLY A 8 2.28 9.12 2.50
N ALA A 9 0.98 8.87 2.50
CA ALA A 9 0.35 7.76 3.18
C ALA A 9 -0.71 7.11 2.27
N LEU A 10 -0.81 5.79 2.29
CA LEU A 10 -1.81 5.02 1.55
C LEU A 10 -2.67 4.23 2.54
N LEU A 11 -3.99 4.43 2.49
CA LEU A 11 -4.94 3.59 3.21
C LEU A 11 -4.98 2.19 2.55
N LEU A 12 -4.59 1.18 3.31
CA LEU A 12 -4.61 -0.22 2.87
C LEU A 12 -5.87 -0.97 3.29
N ASP A 13 -6.46 -0.63 4.42
CA ASP A 13 -7.61 -1.38 4.94
C ASP A 13 -8.39 -0.50 5.92
N GLU A 14 -9.72 -0.63 5.92
CA GLU A 14 -10.60 -0.02 6.92
C GLU A 14 -11.62 -1.07 7.35
N ARG A 15 -11.67 -1.36 8.65
CA ARG A 15 -12.54 -2.40 9.23
C ARG A 15 -13.33 -1.82 10.39
N LEU A 16 -14.56 -2.25 10.55
CA LEU A 16 -15.37 -1.92 11.73
C LEU A 16 -15.23 -3.03 12.77
N ASP A 17 -15.04 -2.66 14.03
CA ASP A 17 -15.13 -3.59 15.15
C ASP A 17 -16.59 -3.85 15.59
N ALA A 18 -16.77 -4.64 16.64
CA ALA A 18 -18.09 -4.96 17.19
C ALA A 18 -18.80 -3.75 17.84
N ALA A 19 -18.06 -2.68 18.18
CA ALA A 19 -18.61 -1.43 18.69
C ALA A 19 -18.95 -0.43 17.56
N GLY A 20 -18.66 -0.77 16.29
CA GLY A 20 -18.85 0.11 15.15
C GLY A 20 -17.72 1.13 14.98
N GLN A 21 -16.60 0.97 15.67
CA GLN A 21 -15.43 1.83 15.52
C GLN A 21 -14.59 1.38 14.32
N ALA A 22 -14.14 2.35 13.52
CA ALA A 22 -13.30 2.11 12.36
C ALA A 22 -11.82 1.99 12.76
N HIS A 23 -11.20 0.92 12.29
CA HIS A 23 -9.78 0.64 12.39
C HIS A 23 -9.13 0.79 11.01
N ARG A 24 -8.12 1.64 10.91
CA ARG A 24 -7.47 2.00 9.65
C ARG A 24 -6.03 1.51 9.61
N LEU A 25 -5.72 0.72 8.60
CA LEU A 25 -4.36 0.32 8.27
C LEU A 25 -3.79 1.24 7.20
N VAL A 26 -2.68 1.91 7.50
CA VAL A 26 -2.05 2.90 6.62
C VAL A 26 -0.59 2.51 6.38
N LEU A 27 -0.14 2.66 5.14
CA LEU A 27 1.26 2.54 4.77
C LEU A 27 1.85 3.92 4.53
N ARG A 28 2.88 4.30 5.26
CA ARG A 28 3.51 5.63 5.20
C ARG A 28 4.97 5.53 4.80
N LEU A 29 5.46 6.49 4.02
CA LEU A 29 6.90 6.62 3.78
C LEU A 29 7.57 7.38 4.94
N ALA A 30 8.54 6.76 5.61
CA ALA A 30 9.31 7.43 6.65
C ALA A 30 10.32 8.41 6.04
N ALA A 31 10.23 9.68 6.41
CA ALA A 31 11.13 10.73 5.90
C ALA A 31 12.50 10.77 6.61
N ALA A 32 12.66 10.08 7.75
CA ALA A 32 13.77 10.29 8.69
C ALA A 32 14.83 9.16 8.76
N HIS A 33 14.71 8.11 7.92
CA HIS A 33 15.68 7.01 7.92
C HIS A 33 16.71 7.18 6.80
N ALA A 34 17.95 6.73 7.06
CA ALA A 34 19.04 6.72 6.08
C ALA A 34 18.71 5.88 4.83
N GLU A 35 17.84 4.88 4.99
CA GLU A 35 17.18 4.17 3.90
C GLU A 35 15.66 4.40 3.98
N PRO A 36 14.97 4.64 2.85
CA PRO A 36 13.53 4.85 2.85
C PRO A 36 12.82 3.59 3.36
N ALA A 37 12.25 3.69 4.56
CA ALA A 37 11.44 2.65 5.18
C ALA A 37 9.95 2.97 5.01
N LEU A 38 9.14 1.93 4.82
CA LEU A 38 7.69 2.02 4.84
C LEU A 38 7.20 1.66 6.23
N LEU A 39 6.50 2.57 6.90
CA LEU A 39 5.87 2.31 8.19
C LEU A 39 4.46 1.80 7.96
N LEU A 40 4.13 0.67 8.60
CA LEU A 40 2.76 0.20 8.68
C LEU A 40 2.15 0.75 9.98
N GLU A 41 1.08 1.52 9.87
CA GLU A 41 0.38 2.16 10.99
C GLU A 41 -1.03 1.57 11.09
N GLU A 42 -1.48 1.28 12.31
CA GLU A 42 -2.88 0.97 12.60
C GLU A 42 -3.40 1.99 13.60
N ASP A 43 -4.43 2.76 13.22
CA ASP A 43 -5.02 3.83 14.03
C ASP A 43 -4.01 4.88 14.54
N GLY A 44 -2.97 5.11 13.76
CA GLY A 44 -1.89 6.05 14.08
C GLY A 44 -0.76 5.43 14.90
N GLU A 45 -0.87 4.18 15.34
CA GLU A 45 0.21 3.47 16.01
C GLU A 45 1.08 2.69 15.01
N VAL A 46 2.40 2.87 15.10
CA VAL A 46 3.34 2.16 14.22
C VAL A 46 3.39 0.67 14.60
N LEU A 47 2.93 -0.18 13.70
CA LEU A 47 3.02 -1.64 13.80
C LEU A 47 4.39 -2.19 13.40
N GLY A 48 5.23 -1.41 12.73
CA GLY A 48 6.59 -1.82 12.36
C GLY A 48 7.03 -1.25 11.02
N ALA A 49 8.32 -1.41 10.74
CA ALA A 49 8.94 -0.97 9.49
C ALA A 49 9.00 -2.12 8.47
N LEU A 50 8.73 -1.77 7.23
CA LEU A 50 8.79 -2.63 6.06
C LEU A 50 9.83 -2.08 5.09
N SER A 51 10.69 -2.96 4.61
CA SER A 51 11.54 -2.64 3.46
C SER A 51 10.72 -2.64 2.17
N THR A 52 11.14 -1.83 1.19
CA THR A 52 10.62 -1.85 -0.18
C THR A 52 10.60 -3.26 -0.77
N LEU A 53 11.65 -4.06 -0.53
CA LEU A 53 11.73 -5.45 -0.96
C LEU A 53 10.63 -6.33 -0.36
N ALA A 54 10.29 -6.15 0.91
CA ALA A 54 9.23 -6.93 1.54
C ALA A 54 7.86 -6.63 0.91
N VAL A 55 7.58 -5.37 0.61
CA VAL A 55 6.36 -5.00 -0.11
C VAL A 55 6.36 -5.56 -1.53
N ARG A 56 7.47 -5.45 -2.26
CA ARG A 56 7.63 -6.07 -3.59
C ARG A 56 7.33 -7.57 -3.56
N THR A 57 7.87 -8.31 -2.60
CA THR A 57 7.62 -9.76 -2.47
C THR A 57 6.14 -10.07 -2.22
N VAL A 58 5.46 -9.28 -1.38
CA VAL A 58 4.00 -9.41 -1.18
C VAL A 58 3.27 -9.14 -2.50
N MET A 59 3.64 -8.07 -3.20
CA MET A 59 3.00 -7.71 -4.48
C MET A 59 3.22 -8.75 -5.57
N GLN A 60 4.41 -9.35 -5.67
CA GLN A 60 4.67 -10.46 -6.59
C GLN A 60 3.86 -11.72 -6.26
N ARG A 61 3.62 -11.97 -4.97
CA ARG A 61 2.86 -13.15 -4.53
C ARG A 61 1.36 -13.01 -4.72
N TYR A 62 0.81 -11.85 -4.39
CA TYR A 62 -0.65 -11.61 -4.33
C TYR A 62 -1.17 -10.80 -5.50
N GLY A 63 -0.29 -10.11 -6.23
CA GLY A 63 -0.64 -9.26 -7.35
C GLY A 63 -0.92 -10.04 -8.63
N ARG A 64 -1.62 -9.34 -9.52
CA ARG A 64 -1.83 -9.70 -10.91
C ARG A 64 -1.45 -8.51 -11.78
N ALA A 65 -0.99 -8.78 -13.00
CA ALA A 65 -0.73 -7.71 -13.96
C ALA A 65 -1.99 -6.88 -14.14
N LEU A 66 -1.83 -5.56 -14.12
CA LEU A 66 -2.91 -4.61 -14.33
C LEU A 66 -3.08 -4.38 -15.83
N ASP A 67 -4.32 -4.40 -16.32
CA ASP A 67 -4.62 -4.03 -17.71
C ASP A 67 -4.16 -2.61 -18.02
N ALA A 68 -3.49 -2.44 -19.16
CA ALA A 68 -2.87 -1.18 -19.57
C ALA A 68 -3.88 -0.02 -19.76
N GLU A 69 -5.16 -0.34 -19.97
CA GLU A 69 -6.24 0.64 -20.12
C GLU A 69 -6.73 1.21 -18.79
N VAL A 70 -6.32 0.62 -17.66
CA VAL A 70 -6.75 1.10 -16.33
C VAL A 70 -5.98 2.38 -15.97
N PRO A 71 -6.68 3.52 -15.80
CA PRO A 71 -6.00 4.76 -15.46
C PRO A 71 -5.43 4.71 -14.05
N LEU A 72 -4.12 4.95 -13.94
CA LEU A 72 -3.41 5.06 -12.67
C LEU A 72 -3.44 6.52 -12.18
N GLY A 73 -4.38 6.81 -11.27
CA GLY A 73 -4.48 8.10 -10.58
C GLY A 73 -4.61 7.93 -9.06
N GLY A 74 -4.55 9.04 -8.33
CA GLY A 74 -4.73 9.08 -6.87
C GLY A 74 -3.43 9.11 -6.07
N ASP A 75 -3.56 8.80 -4.77
CA ASP A 75 -2.46 8.88 -3.81
C ASP A 75 -1.37 7.85 -4.16
N CYS A 76 -0.11 8.28 -4.04
CA CYS A 76 1.04 7.42 -4.31
C CYS A 76 2.20 7.66 -3.33
N LEU A 77 3.02 6.64 -3.14
CA LEU A 77 4.32 6.71 -2.48
C LEU A 77 5.39 6.49 -3.54
N GLN A 78 6.29 7.45 -3.66
CA GLN A 78 7.47 7.36 -4.51
C GLN A 78 8.56 6.63 -3.72
N LEU A 79 9.00 5.49 -4.24
CA LEU A 79 10.08 4.68 -3.66
C LEU A 79 11.30 4.75 -4.57
N ALA A 80 12.46 4.31 -4.06
CA ALA A 80 13.63 4.13 -4.90
C ALA A 80 13.36 3.01 -5.93
N GLY A 81 13.11 3.39 -7.18
CA GLY A 81 12.92 2.48 -8.32
C GLY A 81 11.50 1.96 -8.54
N ALA A 82 10.52 2.35 -7.71
CA ALA A 82 9.14 1.92 -7.85
C ALA A 82 8.14 2.96 -7.30
N VAL A 83 6.88 2.85 -7.70
CA VAL A 83 5.77 3.65 -7.18
C VAL A 83 4.72 2.70 -6.59
N LEU A 84 4.30 2.98 -5.36
CA LEU A 84 3.10 2.36 -4.78
C LEU A 84 1.93 3.31 -4.94
N ARG A 85 0.78 2.81 -5.38
CA ARG A 85 -0.43 3.62 -5.59
C ARG A 85 -1.64 2.94 -4.97
N ARG A 86 -2.57 3.72 -4.44
CA ARG A 86 -3.91 3.21 -4.11
C ARG A 86 -4.86 3.50 -5.26
N LEU A 87 -5.42 2.44 -5.83
CA LEU A 87 -6.41 2.51 -6.89
C LEU A 87 -7.78 2.10 -6.34
N ARG A 88 -8.76 3.01 -6.34
CA ARG A 88 -10.16 2.67 -6.08
C ARG A 88 -10.83 2.36 -7.41
N HIS A 89 -11.04 1.08 -7.70
CA HIS A 89 -11.70 0.65 -8.94
C HIS A 89 -13.17 0.30 -8.66
N ARG A 90 -14.08 0.86 -9.45
CA ARG A 90 -15.51 0.55 -9.46
C ARG A 90 -15.81 -0.19 -10.76
N ALA A 91 -16.05 -1.50 -10.68
CA ALA A 91 -16.51 -2.24 -11.86
C ALA A 91 -17.94 -1.77 -12.20
N ALA A 92 -18.31 -1.80 -13.48
CA ALA A 92 -19.58 -1.26 -13.97
C ALA A 92 -20.83 -1.90 -13.32
N VAL A 93 -20.68 -3.10 -12.75
CA VAL A 93 -21.75 -3.87 -12.09
C VAL A 93 -21.57 -4.02 -10.58
N ASP A 94 -20.42 -3.63 -10.02
CA ASP A 94 -20.19 -3.68 -8.57
C ASP A 94 -20.59 -2.33 -7.96
N ALA A 95 -21.66 -2.32 -7.16
CA ALA A 95 -22.08 -1.15 -6.37
C ALA A 95 -21.00 -0.72 -5.35
N ILE A 96 -20.08 -1.61 -5.00
CA ILE A 96 -19.01 -1.38 -4.03
C ILE A 96 -17.66 -1.35 -4.76
N GLY A 97 -17.08 -0.16 -4.86
CA GLY A 97 -15.70 -0.03 -5.35
C GLY A 97 -14.72 -0.79 -4.45
N ARG A 98 -13.72 -1.42 -5.06
CA ARG A 98 -12.66 -2.13 -4.34
C ARG A 98 -11.39 -1.29 -4.35
N ASP A 99 -10.68 -1.31 -3.23
CA ASP A 99 -9.34 -0.72 -3.15
C ASP A 99 -8.30 -1.75 -3.58
N TYR A 100 -7.38 -1.30 -4.42
CA TYR A 100 -6.23 -2.05 -4.87
C TYR A 100 -4.96 -1.29 -4.50
N LEU A 101 -3.95 -2.04 -4.06
CA LEU A 101 -2.59 -1.56 -4.01
C LEU A 101 -1.94 -1.89 -5.36
N VAL A 102 -1.33 -0.90 -5.99
CA VAL A 102 -0.61 -1.07 -7.26
C VAL A 102 0.87 -0.84 -7.02
N TRP A 103 1.69 -1.78 -7.50
CA TRP A 103 3.13 -1.71 -7.56
C TRP A 103 3.57 -1.49 -9.00
N ASP A 104 4.25 -0.38 -9.24
CA ASP A 104 4.66 0.09 -10.54
C ASP A 104 6.19 0.25 -10.55
N GLU A 105 6.89 -0.68 -11.22
CA GLU A 105 8.35 -0.74 -11.33
C GLU A 105 8.74 -0.56 -12.81
N ALA A 106 9.76 0.24 -13.08
CA ALA A 106 10.16 0.55 -14.44
C ALA A 106 10.53 -0.72 -15.23
N GLY A 107 9.96 -0.84 -16.44
CA GLY A 107 10.21 -1.96 -17.34
C GLY A 107 9.45 -3.25 -17.02
N GLN A 108 8.49 -3.22 -16.10
CA GLN A 108 7.57 -4.33 -15.81
C GLN A 108 6.12 -3.86 -15.87
N ASP A 109 5.19 -4.79 -16.14
CA ASP A 109 3.77 -4.50 -16.02
C ASP A 109 3.41 -4.21 -14.55
N PRO A 110 2.61 -3.16 -14.27
CA PRO A 110 2.19 -2.88 -12.90
C PRO A 110 1.42 -4.05 -12.29
N LEU A 111 1.71 -4.36 -11.03
CA LEU A 111 1.02 -5.40 -10.28
C LEU A 111 -0.05 -4.78 -9.40
N ALA A 112 -1.30 -5.20 -9.56
CA ALA A 112 -2.41 -4.82 -8.70
C ALA A 112 -2.82 -5.98 -7.80
N ALA A 113 -3.00 -5.70 -6.51
CA ALA A 113 -3.51 -6.63 -5.52
C ALA A 113 -4.63 -5.97 -4.71
N LEU A 114 -5.65 -6.73 -4.33
CA LEU A 114 -6.68 -6.20 -3.42
C LEU A 114 -6.02 -5.76 -2.11
N CYS A 115 -6.32 -4.54 -1.70
CA CYS A 115 -5.81 -3.92 -0.49
C CYS A 115 -6.03 -4.81 0.76
N ALA A 116 -7.24 -5.35 0.92
CA ALA A 116 -7.57 -6.30 1.98
C ALA A 116 -6.76 -7.61 1.93
N ALA A 117 -6.39 -8.09 0.73
CA ALA A 117 -5.62 -9.33 0.57
C ALA A 117 -4.14 -9.16 0.95
N VAL A 118 -3.58 -7.96 0.76
CA VAL A 118 -2.19 -7.67 1.14
C VAL A 118 -2.05 -7.15 2.58
N ALA A 119 -3.13 -6.71 3.22
CA ALA A 119 -3.10 -6.17 4.58
C ALA A 119 -2.56 -7.18 5.61
N ALA A 120 -3.06 -8.42 5.60
CA ALA A 120 -2.62 -9.47 6.53
C ALA A 120 -1.12 -9.85 6.39
N PRO A 121 -0.58 -10.17 5.20
CA PRO A 121 0.84 -10.49 5.06
C PRO A 121 1.74 -9.29 5.40
N LEU A 122 1.33 -8.06 5.10
CA LEU A 122 2.09 -6.87 5.48
C LEU A 122 2.13 -6.67 7.00
N ARG A 123 1.01 -6.87 7.71
CA ARG A 123 0.98 -6.87 9.19
C ARG A 123 1.94 -7.91 9.76
N HIS A 124 1.94 -9.13 9.21
CA HIS A 124 2.84 -10.19 9.66
C HIS A 124 4.31 -9.82 9.50
N LEU A 125 4.70 -9.27 8.34
CA LEU A 125 6.07 -8.83 8.07
C LEU A 125 6.50 -7.64 8.94
N ALA A 126 5.58 -6.71 9.23
CA ALA A 126 5.85 -5.57 10.11
C ALA A 126 6.07 -6.03 11.56
N ALA A 127 5.25 -6.97 12.05
CA ALA A 127 5.40 -7.55 13.37
C ALA A 127 6.70 -8.34 13.53
N ALA A 128 7.13 -9.08 12.50
CA ALA A 128 8.38 -9.85 12.52
C ALA A 128 9.65 -8.98 12.59
N ARG A 129 9.55 -7.69 12.28
CA ARG A 129 10.66 -6.72 12.27
C ARG A 129 10.64 -5.74 13.45
N ARG A 130 9.83 -6.02 14.48
CA ARG A 130 9.83 -5.27 15.75
C ARG A 130 10.91 -5.74 16.75
N GLY A 131 11.70 -6.76 16.40
CA GLY A 131 12.86 -7.23 17.18
C GLY A 131 14.16 -6.83 16.52
#